data_AF-A0AAN8GEU2-F1
#
_entry.id   AF-A0AAN8GEU2-F1
#
_cell.length_a   1.000
_cell.length_b   1.000
_cell.length_c   1.000
_cell.angle_alpha   90.00
_cell.angle_beta   90.00
_cell.angle_gamma   90.00
#
_symmetry.space_group_name_H-M   'P 1'
#
loop_
_entity.id
_entity.type
_entity.pdbx_description
1 polymer ?
#
loop_
_entity_poly.entity_id
_entity_poly.type
_entity_poly.pdbx_seq_one_letter_code
_entity_poly.pdbx_strand_id
1 'polypeptide(L)'
;MSSPFVLILFSFLMPTWSNAYKMVLFVPDMANSQVIFNARVAETLAKAGHDVTMVMITAYDERDSSDVKIMKDVRIHRVNGSCGLSRKQLEEEQQKTMFKDFSIWDPKLRARIDKMGTLLTQVCQKVVQNKEFLEWLVAQQFDLAFSHIYDVCHIGLIHYAKIPSWIWLNSGGLMDFVAHHVGVPIIPSYVPPSLMESMDKMNFLERTKSFVGHSVLPAIWKKTFADRETEVFRQEIDPNFPDIVDVAKTCPLVMVNSNELYELTRPTLAKVVNIGGIGIQVKDVKPLNKEFQQIADSCDGLVIFSFGSVTPSHRMPIEWKKAFLEAFSRFPKLNFVLRYEGTDLKDLLPPNVFL
;
A
#
# COMPACT_ATOMS: atom_id res chain seq x y z
N MET A 1 66.78 1.83 -1.14
CA MET A 1 65.71 2.85 -1.11
C MET A 1 64.52 2.29 -1.88
N SER A 2 63.72 1.47 -1.20
CA SER A 2 62.51 0.82 -1.72
C SER A 2 61.35 1.78 -1.57
N SER A 3 60.86 2.29 -2.70
CA SER A 3 59.88 3.38 -2.77
C SER A 3 58.52 2.97 -2.17
N PRO A 4 57.96 3.71 -1.19
CA PRO A 4 56.64 3.45 -0.61
C PRO A 4 55.48 3.88 -1.54
N PHE A 5 55.77 4.42 -2.73
CA PHE A 5 54.75 4.94 -3.64
C PHE A 5 53.93 3.89 -4.39
N VAL A 6 54.42 2.65 -4.52
CA VAL A 6 53.71 1.60 -5.30
C VAL A 6 52.52 1.03 -4.54
N LEU A 7 52.53 1.06 -3.20
CA LEU A 7 51.42 0.56 -2.36
C LEU A 7 50.23 1.53 -2.28
N ILE A 8 50.44 2.83 -2.53
CA ILE A 8 49.38 3.85 -2.47
C ILE A 8 48.58 3.92 -3.79
N LEU A 9 49.15 3.48 -4.92
CA LEU A 9 48.42 3.48 -6.20
C LEU A 9 47.45 2.29 -6.34
N PHE A 10 47.67 1.18 -5.64
CA PHE A 10 46.78 0.02 -5.68
C PHE A 10 45.51 0.18 -4.82
N SER A 11 45.49 1.10 -3.86
CA SER A 11 44.30 1.40 -3.06
C SER A 11 43.30 2.32 -3.78
N PHE A 12 43.70 3.01 -4.85
CA PHE A 12 42.82 3.85 -5.67
C PHE A 12 42.18 3.12 -6.87
N LEU A 13 42.53 1.85 -7.09
CA LEU A 13 42.05 1.01 -8.20
C LEU A 13 41.26 -0.21 -7.73
N MET A 14 40.74 -0.22 -6.49
CA MET A 14 39.62 -1.12 -6.22
C MET A 14 38.40 -0.50 -6.91
N PRO A 15 37.83 -1.10 -7.98
CA PRO A 15 36.50 -0.72 -8.40
C PRO A 15 35.64 -0.76 -7.15
N THR A 16 34.82 0.26 -6.90
CA THR A 16 33.80 0.15 -5.86
C THR A 16 32.94 -1.03 -6.25
N TRP A 17 33.18 -2.19 -5.64
CA TRP A 17 32.34 -3.38 -5.79
C TRP A 17 31.00 -2.99 -5.19
N SER A 18 30.12 -2.35 -5.97
CA SER A 18 28.73 -2.20 -5.57
C SER A 18 28.16 -3.61 -5.63
N ASN A 19 28.00 -4.25 -4.46
CA ASN A 19 27.29 -5.51 -4.37
C ASN A 19 25.85 -5.24 -4.81
N ALA A 20 25.56 -5.57 -6.06
CA ALA A 20 24.22 -5.50 -6.62
C ALA A 20 23.42 -6.69 -6.05
N TYR A 21 22.71 -6.45 -4.94
CA TYR A 21 21.75 -7.44 -4.44
C TYR A 21 20.66 -7.73 -5.46
N LYS A 22 20.25 -8.98 -5.51
CA LYS A 22 19.09 -9.45 -6.27
C LYS A 22 17.86 -9.41 -5.38
N MET A 23 16.92 -8.53 -5.70
CA MET A 23 15.77 -8.22 -4.85
C MET A 23 14.46 -8.58 -5.53
N VAL A 24 13.48 -9.00 -4.74
CA VAL A 24 12.11 -9.26 -5.21
C VAL A 24 11.10 -8.44 -4.43
N LEU A 25 10.17 -7.77 -5.12
CA LEU A 25 9.01 -7.13 -4.52
C LEU A 25 7.77 -7.94 -4.89
N PHE A 26 7.04 -8.43 -3.88
CA PHE A 26 5.74 -9.04 -4.09
C PHE A 26 4.65 -7.97 -4.09
N VAL A 27 4.01 -7.80 -5.24
CA VAL A 27 3.12 -6.68 -5.52
C VAL A 27 1.71 -7.21 -5.77
N PRO A 28 0.73 -6.85 -4.91
CA PRO A 28 -0.67 -7.15 -5.19
C PRO A 28 -1.14 -6.23 -6.32
N ASP A 29 -1.30 -6.77 -7.53
CA ASP A 29 -1.81 -6.05 -8.69
C ASP A 29 -3.35 -5.97 -8.64
N MET A 30 -3.85 -5.33 -7.60
CA MET A 30 -5.29 -5.13 -7.38
C MET A 30 -5.73 -3.70 -7.63
N ALA A 31 -4.85 -2.72 -7.38
CA ALA A 31 -5.11 -1.31 -7.55
C ALA A 31 -3.84 -0.56 -7.96
N ASN A 32 -4.00 0.47 -8.79
CA ASN A 32 -2.88 1.27 -9.28
C ASN A 32 -2.04 1.88 -8.16
N SER A 33 -2.65 2.26 -7.02
CA SER A 33 -1.91 2.84 -5.88
C SER A 33 -0.84 1.90 -5.33
N GLN A 34 -1.14 0.60 -5.20
CA GLN A 34 -0.19 -0.38 -4.69
C GLN A 34 0.92 -0.64 -5.70
N VAL A 35 0.57 -0.71 -6.99
CA VAL A 35 1.57 -0.86 -8.07
C VAL A 35 2.50 0.35 -8.12
N ILE A 36 1.95 1.57 -8.07
CA ILE A 36 2.73 2.82 -8.09
C ILE A 36 3.69 2.88 -6.90
N PHE A 37 3.23 2.54 -5.70
CA PHE A 37 4.08 2.57 -4.52
C PHE A 37 5.24 1.57 -4.62
N ASN A 38 4.96 0.31 -4.97
CA ASN A 38 6.01 -0.70 -5.15
C ASN A 38 6.93 -0.34 -6.32
N ALA A 39 6.41 0.21 -7.42
CA ALA A 39 7.21 0.67 -8.55
C ALA A 39 8.20 1.75 -8.12
N ARG A 40 7.79 2.74 -7.32
CA ARG A 40 8.71 3.78 -6.82
C ARG A 40 9.83 3.22 -5.95
N VAL A 41 9.52 2.24 -5.11
CA VAL A 41 10.55 1.51 -4.32
C VAL A 41 11.49 0.77 -5.27
N ALA A 42 10.94 -0.05 -6.18
CA ALA A 42 11.70 -0.86 -7.13
C ALA A 42 12.62 -0.01 -8.03
N GLU A 43 12.10 1.11 -8.55
CA GLU A 43 12.86 2.02 -9.39
C GLU A 43 13.97 2.73 -8.64
N THR A 44 13.74 3.08 -7.38
CA THR A 44 14.78 3.69 -6.53
C THR A 44 15.91 2.69 -6.28
N LEU A 45 15.59 1.43 -6.02
CA LEU A 45 16.57 0.35 -5.82
C LEU A 45 17.32 0.01 -7.12
N ALA A 46 16.62 -0.05 -8.26
CA ALA A 46 17.24 -0.29 -9.56
C ALA A 46 18.18 0.86 -9.95
N LYS A 47 17.79 2.13 -9.71
CA LYS A 47 18.68 3.30 -9.89
C LYS A 47 19.90 3.28 -8.98
N ALA A 48 19.82 2.61 -7.84
CA ALA A 48 20.95 2.39 -6.94
C ALA A 48 21.89 1.23 -7.40
N GLY A 49 21.56 0.55 -8.50
CA GLY A 49 22.38 -0.50 -9.10
C GLY A 49 22.01 -1.93 -8.70
N HIS A 50 20.85 -2.17 -8.10
CA HIS A 50 20.38 -3.50 -7.72
C HIS A 50 19.62 -4.22 -8.84
N ASP A 51 19.64 -5.55 -8.87
CA ASP A 51 18.79 -6.36 -9.77
C ASP A 51 17.41 -6.53 -9.13
N VAL A 52 16.42 -5.81 -9.63
CA VAL A 52 15.10 -5.72 -8.99
C VAL A 52 14.04 -6.39 -9.85
N THR A 53 13.31 -7.33 -9.25
CA THR A 53 12.15 -8.00 -9.86
C THR A 53 10.88 -7.69 -9.09
N MET A 54 9.85 -7.21 -9.78
CA MET A 54 8.49 -7.10 -9.26
C MET A 54 7.70 -8.35 -9.66
N VAL A 55 7.27 -9.13 -8.67
CA VAL A 55 6.32 -10.23 -8.85
C VAL A 55 4.91 -9.66 -8.70
N MET A 56 4.25 -9.46 -9.84
CA MET A 56 2.91 -8.90 -9.94
C MET A 56 1.88 -10.02 -9.79
N ILE A 57 1.21 -10.07 -8.65
CA ILE A 57 0.18 -11.09 -8.36
C ILE A 57 -1.18 -10.47 -8.63
N THR A 58 -1.83 -10.95 -9.69
CA THR A 58 -3.14 -10.46 -10.12
C THR A 58 -4.25 -11.16 -9.34
N ALA A 59 -5.13 -10.41 -8.68
CA ALA A 59 -6.27 -10.96 -7.94
C ALA A 59 -7.58 -11.08 -8.75
N TYR A 60 -7.68 -10.38 -9.89
CA TYR A 60 -8.92 -10.24 -10.67
C TYR A 60 -8.70 -10.48 -12.16
N ASP A 61 -9.73 -10.97 -12.83
CA ASP A 61 -9.72 -11.08 -14.28
C ASP A 61 -9.75 -9.67 -14.91
N GLU A 62 -9.20 -9.55 -16.12
CA GLU A 62 -9.19 -8.30 -16.90
C GLU A 62 -8.44 -7.15 -16.22
N ARG A 63 -7.58 -7.43 -15.25
CA ARG A 63 -6.74 -6.42 -14.61
C ARG A 63 -5.71 -5.87 -15.60
N ASP A 64 -5.89 -4.62 -15.99
CA ASP A 64 -4.90 -3.87 -16.76
C ASP A 64 -4.15 -2.85 -15.89
N SER A 65 -2.87 -3.11 -15.65
CA SER A 65 -1.93 -2.21 -14.95
C SER A 65 -1.05 -1.38 -15.89
N SER A 66 -1.34 -1.37 -17.21
CA SER A 66 -0.55 -0.68 -18.23
C SER A 66 -0.42 0.84 -18.03
N ASP A 67 -1.39 1.47 -17.36
CA ASP A 67 -1.35 2.89 -17.00
C ASP A 67 -0.15 3.23 -16.09
N VAL A 68 0.33 2.26 -15.31
CA VAL A 68 1.49 2.45 -14.44
C VAL A 68 2.75 2.14 -15.23
N LYS A 69 3.43 3.21 -15.65
CA LYS A 69 4.72 3.10 -16.34
C LYS A 69 5.80 2.75 -15.33
N ILE A 70 6.41 1.58 -15.50
CA ILE A 70 7.53 1.09 -14.69
C ILE A 70 8.80 1.20 -15.54
N MET A 71 9.90 1.67 -14.93
CA MET A 71 11.21 1.76 -15.57
C MET A 71 11.65 0.40 -16.15
N LYS A 72 12.24 0.41 -17.35
CA LYS A 72 12.65 -0.81 -18.07
C LYS A 72 13.66 -1.68 -17.32
N ASP A 73 14.47 -1.09 -16.45
CA ASP A 73 15.51 -1.80 -15.69
C ASP A 73 14.91 -2.62 -14.54
N VAL A 74 13.63 -2.43 -14.21
CA VAL A 74 12.90 -3.26 -13.26
C VAL A 74 12.26 -4.43 -14.01
N ARG A 75 12.62 -5.66 -13.64
CA ARG A 75 12.02 -6.87 -14.24
C ARG A 75 10.62 -7.09 -13.68
N ILE A 76 9.71 -7.54 -14.53
CA ILE A 76 8.33 -7.83 -14.13
C ILE A 76 8.06 -9.31 -14.38
N HIS A 77 7.69 -10.04 -13.33
CA HIS A 77 7.20 -11.40 -13.38
C HIS A 77 5.72 -11.41 -13.02
N ARG A 78 4.84 -11.89 -13.90
CA ARG A 78 3.39 -11.86 -13.69
C ARG A 78 2.89 -13.23 -13.25
N VAL A 79 2.12 -13.25 -12.16
CA VAL A 79 1.50 -14.45 -11.62
C VAL A 79 0.00 -14.23 -11.59
N ASN A 80 -0.74 -15.09 -12.29
CA ASN A 80 -2.19 -15.05 -12.26
C ASN A 80 -2.69 -15.79 -11.02
N GLY A 81 -3.19 -15.05 -10.05
CA GLY A 81 -3.88 -15.59 -8.87
C GLY A 81 -5.40 -15.41 -8.92
N SER A 82 -5.96 -14.94 -10.04
CA SER A 82 -7.40 -14.70 -10.16
C SER A 82 -8.21 -16.00 -10.11
N CYS A 83 -9.36 -15.94 -9.45
CA CYS A 83 -10.30 -17.05 -9.28
C CYS A 83 -11.63 -16.84 -10.02
N GLY A 84 -11.63 -16.14 -11.17
CA GLY A 84 -12.87 -15.89 -11.92
C GLY A 84 -13.62 -14.64 -11.47
N LEU A 85 -12.98 -13.77 -10.68
CA LEU A 85 -13.60 -12.58 -10.09
C LEU A 85 -13.39 -11.38 -11.00
N SER A 86 -14.49 -10.83 -11.50
CA SER A 86 -14.45 -9.61 -12.31
C SER A 86 -14.18 -8.38 -11.44
N ARG A 87 -13.18 -7.59 -11.84
CA ARG A 87 -12.87 -6.29 -11.22
C ARG A 87 -14.09 -5.37 -11.16
N LYS A 88 -14.90 -5.31 -12.24
CA LYS A 88 -16.07 -4.42 -12.31
C LYS A 88 -17.11 -4.75 -11.25
N GLN A 89 -17.37 -6.02 -11.00
CA GLN A 89 -18.35 -6.45 -9.98
C GLN A 89 -17.92 -6.02 -8.59
N LEU A 90 -16.63 -6.16 -8.26
CA LEU A 90 -16.09 -5.73 -6.97
C LEU A 90 -16.10 -4.21 -6.81
N GLU A 91 -15.72 -3.48 -7.85
CA GLU A 91 -15.81 -2.03 -7.86
C GLU A 91 -17.27 -1.57 -7.65
N GLU A 92 -18.24 -2.15 -8.35
CA GLU A 92 -19.65 -1.82 -8.17
C GLU A 92 -20.16 -2.07 -6.75
N GLU A 93 -19.82 -3.22 -6.16
CA GLU A 93 -20.17 -3.55 -4.77
C GLU A 93 -19.52 -2.58 -3.77
N GLN A 94 -18.23 -2.30 -3.94
CA GLN A 94 -17.49 -1.36 -3.12
C GLN A 94 -18.16 0.02 -3.17
N GLN A 95 -18.40 0.53 -4.37
CA GLN A 95 -18.98 1.84 -4.61
C GLN A 95 -20.39 2.01 -4.01
N LYS A 96 -21.19 0.94 -3.88
CA LYS A 96 -22.52 0.98 -3.22
C LYS A 96 -22.46 1.23 -1.71
N THR A 97 -21.26 1.09 -1.12
CA THR A 97 -21.05 1.15 0.32
C THR A 97 -20.09 2.26 0.76
N MET A 98 -19.35 2.88 -0.16
CA MET A 98 -18.31 3.88 0.17
C MET A 98 -18.81 5.11 0.95
N PHE A 99 -20.05 5.55 0.73
CA PHE A 99 -20.66 6.70 1.43
C PHE A 99 -21.64 6.28 2.53
N LYS A 100 -21.55 5.05 3.01
CA LYS A 100 -22.36 4.55 4.12
C LYS A 100 -21.49 4.45 5.37
N ASP A 101 -22.05 4.87 6.49
CA ASP A 101 -21.45 4.66 7.78
C ASP A 101 -21.77 3.25 8.28
N PHE A 102 -20.74 2.49 8.65
CA PHE A 102 -20.88 1.15 9.20
C PHE A 102 -20.16 1.09 10.55
N SER A 103 -20.91 0.73 11.58
CA SER A 103 -20.31 0.36 12.85
C SER A 103 -19.40 -0.87 12.67
N ILE A 104 -18.32 -0.94 13.44
CA ILE A 104 -17.44 -2.13 13.48
C ILE A 104 -18.19 -3.41 13.86
N TRP A 105 -19.33 -3.26 14.53
CA TRP A 105 -20.22 -4.34 14.94
C TRP A 105 -21.28 -4.68 13.89
N ASP A 106 -21.34 -3.94 12.77
CA ASP A 106 -22.28 -4.19 11.68
C ASP A 106 -21.95 -5.53 10.98
N PRO A 107 -22.92 -6.47 10.87
CA PRO A 107 -22.74 -7.72 10.15
C PRO A 107 -22.28 -7.54 8.70
N LYS A 108 -22.68 -6.46 8.01
CA LYS A 108 -22.28 -6.18 6.63
C LYS A 108 -20.79 -5.87 6.51
N LEU A 109 -20.24 -5.11 7.47
CA LEU A 109 -18.81 -4.83 7.51
C LEU A 109 -18.02 -6.12 7.79
N ARG A 110 -18.49 -6.96 8.71
CA ARG A 110 -17.89 -8.28 8.97
C ARG A 110 -17.92 -9.19 7.74
N ALA A 111 -19.07 -9.28 7.07
CA ALA A 111 -19.21 -10.07 5.84
C ALA A 111 -18.28 -9.56 4.72
N ARG A 112 -18.06 -8.24 4.64
CA ARG A 112 -17.12 -7.64 3.69
C ARG A 112 -15.66 -7.99 4.02
N ILE A 113 -15.27 -7.89 5.29
CA ILE A 113 -13.93 -8.28 5.76
C ILE A 113 -13.70 -9.77 5.49
N ASP A 114 -14.69 -10.62 5.76
CA ASP A 114 -14.64 -12.05 5.48
C ASP A 114 -14.51 -12.35 3.99
N LYS A 115 -15.29 -11.67 3.13
CA LYS A 115 -15.20 -11.79 1.66
C LYS A 115 -13.81 -11.40 1.15
N MET A 116 -13.21 -10.35 1.71
CA MET A 116 -11.84 -9.95 1.39
C MET A 116 -10.82 -11.02 1.83
N GLY A 117 -10.95 -11.57 3.05
CA GLY A 117 -10.09 -12.65 3.52
C GLY A 117 -10.20 -13.91 2.65
N THR A 118 -11.42 -14.28 2.25
CA THR A 118 -11.66 -15.41 1.33
C THR A 118 -11.01 -15.16 -0.03
N LEU A 119 -11.14 -13.95 -0.58
CA LEU A 119 -10.48 -13.57 -1.84
C LEU A 119 -8.96 -13.74 -1.75
N LEU A 120 -8.32 -13.15 -0.73
CA LEU A 120 -6.86 -13.22 -0.58
C LEU A 120 -6.39 -14.68 -0.35
N THR A 121 -7.14 -15.46 0.43
CA THR A 121 -6.86 -16.89 0.62
C THR A 121 -6.91 -17.65 -0.70
N GLN A 122 -7.93 -17.40 -1.53
CA GLN A 122 -8.09 -18.05 -2.83
C GLN A 122 -6.98 -17.65 -3.81
N VAL A 123 -6.60 -16.38 -3.83
CA VAL A 123 -5.46 -15.87 -4.61
C VAL A 123 -4.18 -16.56 -4.17
N CYS A 124 -3.93 -16.62 -2.86
CA CYS A 124 -2.77 -17.32 -2.30
C CYS A 124 -2.75 -18.80 -2.71
N GLN A 125 -3.89 -19.49 -2.60
CA GLN A 125 -3.99 -20.90 -3.02
C GLN A 125 -3.62 -21.09 -4.50
N LYS A 126 -4.09 -20.22 -5.40
CA LYS A 126 -3.72 -20.29 -6.82
C LYS A 126 -2.23 -20.05 -7.06
N VAL A 127 -1.65 -19.09 -6.35
CA VAL A 127 -0.22 -18.80 -6.45
C VAL A 127 0.61 -19.98 -5.95
N VAL A 128 0.23 -20.58 -4.81
CA VAL A 128 0.93 -21.72 -4.21
C VAL A 128 0.74 -23.01 -5.03
N GLN A 129 -0.41 -23.20 -5.69
CA GLN A 129 -0.63 -24.33 -6.61
C GLN A 129 0.16 -24.20 -7.92
N ASN A 130 0.67 -23.01 -8.24
CA ASN A 130 1.48 -22.78 -9.44
C ASN A 130 2.92 -23.28 -9.24
N LYS A 131 3.15 -24.55 -9.52
CA LYS A 131 4.46 -25.20 -9.38
C LYS A 131 5.56 -24.55 -10.22
N GLU A 132 5.26 -24.14 -11.45
CA GLU A 132 6.22 -23.45 -12.33
C GLU A 132 6.73 -22.15 -11.68
N PHE A 133 5.81 -21.37 -11.11
CA PHE A 133 6.16 -20.15 -10.39
C PHE A 133 7.00 -20.44 -9.12
N LEU A 134 6.62 -21.43 -8.33
CA LEU A 134 7.36 -21.79 -7.12
C LEU A 134 8.78 -22.27 -7.42
N GLU A 135 8.94 -23.12 -8.45
CA GLU A 135 10.25 -23.58 -8.93
C GLU A 135 11.09 -22.40 -9.44
N TRP A 136 10.48 -21.51 -10.22
CA TRP A 136 11.13 -20.27 -10.67
C TRP A 136 11.59 -19.41 -9.49
N LEU A 137 10.73 -19.21 -8.49
CA LEU A 137 11.01 -18.36 -7.32
C LEU A 137 12.21 -18.88 -6.52
N VAL A 138 12.28 -20.20 -6.28
CA VAL A 138 13.42 -20.84 -5.62
C VAL A 138 14.69 -20.73 -6.49
N ALA A 139 14.58 -20.95 -7.80
CA ALA A 139 15.71 -20.87 -8.72
C ALA A 139 16.28 -19.45 -8.84
N GLN A 140 15.49 -18.41 -8.55
CA GLN A 140 15.99 -17.04 -8.60
C GLN A 140 17.04 -16.71 -7.52
N GLN A 141 17.01 -17.39 -6.36
CA GLN A 141 17.97 -17.15 -5.26
C GLN A 141 18.06 -15.65 -4.90
N PHE A 142 16.92 -15.02 -4.60
CA PHE A 142 16.89 -13.62 -4.20
C PHE A 142 17.58 -13.42 -2.83
N ASP A 143 18.33 -12.32 -2.70
CA ASP A 143 19.03 -11.94 -1.47
C ASP A 143 18.09 -11.24 -0.47
N LEU A 144 17.10 -10.51 -0.99
CA LEU A 144 16.19 -9.68 -0.21
C LEU A 144 14.80 -9.65 -0.84
N ALA A 145 13.76 -9.79 -0.02
CA ALA A 145 12.37 -9.65 -0.46
C ALA A 145 11.67 -8.43 0.14
N PHE A 146 10.63 -7.96 -0.52
CA PHE A 146 9.69 -6.99 0.01
C PHE A 146 8.29 -7.58 -0.04
N SER A 147 7.63 -7.61 1.11
CA SER A 147 6.24 -8.03 1.24
C SER A 147 5.35 -6.81 1.37
N HIS A 148 4.46 -6.60 0.41
CA HIS A 148 3.49 -5.54 0.50
C HIS A 148 2.43 -5.85 1.57
N ILE A 149 2.06 -4.82 2.35
CA ILE A 149 1.19 -4.92 3.52
C ILE A 149 -0.17 -5.61 3.33
N TYR A 150 -0.69 -5.61 2.12
CA TYR A 150 -2.07 -5.99 1.86
C TYR A 150 -2.34 -7.50 1.93
N ASP A 151 -1.31 -8.32 1.79
CA ASP A 151 -1.42 -9.78 1.68
C ASP A 151 -0.23 -10.43 2.40
N VAL A 152 -0.48 -11.45 3.22
CA VAL A 152 0.56 -12.15 4.01
C VAL A 152 1.06 -13.42 3.34
N CYS A 153 0.48 -13.83 2.22
CA CYS A 153 0.90 -14.98 1.42
C CYS A 153 2.33 -14.79 0.94
N HIS A 154 2.72 -13.54 0.65
CA HIS A 154 4.09 -13.16 0.32
C HIS A 154 5.09 -13.58 1.39
N ILE A 155 4.74 -13.49 2.68
CA ILE A 155 5.61 -13.89 3.79
C ILE A 155 5.81 -15.41 3.76
N GLY A 156 4.76 -16.17 3.45
CA GLY A 156 4.84 -17.60 3.19
C GLY A 156 5.74 -17.94 1.99
N LEU A 157 5.59 -17.22 0.86
CA LEU A 157 6.44 -17.40 -0.32
C LEU A 157 7.92 -17.11 -0.03
N ILE A 158 8.20 -16.06 0.75
CA ILE A 158 9.55 -15.70 1.21
C ILE A 158 10.16 -16.84 2.03
N HIS A 159 9.39 -17.40 2.97
CA HIS A 159 9.83 -18.53 3.78
C HIS A 159 10.07 -19.78 2.94
N TYR A 160 9.13 -20.12 2.05
CA TYR A 160 9.22 -21.26 1.13
C TYR A 160 10.47 -21.18 0.26
N ALA A 161 10.74 -20.01 -0.33
CA ALA A 161 11.90 -19.78 -1.18
C ALA A 161 13.22 -19.62 -0.40
N LYS A 162 13.16 -19.65 0.94
CA LYS A 162 14.32 -19.48 1.85
C LYS A 162 15.10 -18.20 1.58
N ILE A 163 14.38 -17.11 1.28
CA ILE A 163 15.01 -15.80 1.06
C ILE A 163 15.60 -15.31 2.40
N PRO A 164 16.89 -14.93 2.47
CA PRO A 164 17.58 -14.70 3.75
C PRO A 164 17.03 -13.55 4.59
N SER A 165 16.48 -12.51 3.95
CA SER A 165 15.96 -11.33 4.63
C SER A 165 14.79 -10.72 3.85
N TRP A 166 13.96 -9.94 4.55
CA TRP A 166 12.84 -9.28 3.90
C TRP A 166 12.39 -8.01 4.61
N ILE A 167 11.63 -7.19 3.90
CA ILE A 167 11.13 -5.90 4.37
C ILE A 167 9.61 -5.87 4.23
N TRP A 168 8.91 -5.41 5.27
CA TRP A 168 7.48 -5.19 5.18
C TRP A 168 7.20 -3.77 4.65
N LEU A 169 6.57 -3.67 3.48
CA LEU A 169 6.22 -2.40 2.83
C LEU A 169 4.79 -1.97 3.18
N ASN A 170 4.65 -0.94 4.01
CA ASN A 170 3.38 -0.30 4.34
C ASN A 170 3.14 0.87 3.37
N SER A 171 2.03 0.83 2.63
CA SER A 171 1.73 1.83 1.58
C SER A 171 1.18 3.17 2.10
N GLY A 172 0.93 3.28 3.41
CA GLY A 172 0.64 4.53 4.12
C GLY A 172 1.33 4.53 5.48
N GLY A 173 0.63 5.00 6.52
CA GLY A 173 1.06 4.87 7.91
C GLY A 173 1.24 3.40 8.33
N LEU A 174 1.92 3.17 9.45
CA LEU A 174 2.16 1.82 9.93
C LEU A 174 0.86 1.21 10.44
N MET A 175 0.42 0.13 9.80
CA MET A 175 -0.80 -0.59 10.17
C MET A 175 -0.67 -1.26 11.55
N ASP A 176 -1.78 -1.25 12.32
CA ASP A 176 -1.82 -1.80 13.69
C ASP A 176 -1.38 -3.26 13.77
N PHE A 177 -1.79 -4.10 12.80
CA PHE A 177 -1.39 -5.50 12.82
C PHE A 177 0.11 -5.67 12.58
N VAL A 178 0.74 -4.83 11.75
CA VAL A 178 2.21 -4.88 11.60
C VAL A 178 2.87 -4.43 12.88
N ALA A 179 2.44 -3.29 13.42
CA ALA A 179 2.94 -2.76 14.68
C ALA A 179 2.88 -3.81 15.79
N HIS A 180 1.73 -4.48 15.94
CA HIS A 180 1.50 -5.55 16.89
C HIS A 180 2.48 -6.72 16.70
N HIS A 181 2.61 -7.26 15.48
CA HIS A 181 3.43 -8.45 15.24
C HIS A 181 4.94 -8.16 15.26
N VAL A 182 5.37 -6.95 14.89
CA VAL A 182 6.80 -6.59 14.92
C VAL A 182 7.26 -6.01 16.27
N GLY A 183 6.34 -5.90 17.24
CA GLY A 183 6.64 -5.53 18.64
C GLY A 183 6.68 -4.02 18.91
N VAL A 184 6.05 -3.20 18.05
CA VAL A 184 5.92 -1.76 18.31
C VAL A 184 4.95 -1.53 19.47
N PRO A 185 5.32 -0.77 20.52
CA PRO A 185 4.41 -0.50 21.63
C PRO A 185 3.18 0.30 21.16
N ILE A 186 1.99 -0.23 21.41
CA ILE A 186 0.71 0.42 21.12
C ILE A 186 0.10 0.87 22.45
N ILE A 187 -0.18 2.17 22.59
CA ILE A 187 -0.72 2.75 23.83
C ILE A 187 -2.14 3.29 23.56
N PRO A 188 -3.20 2.55 23.95
CA PRO A 188 -4.57 2.87 23.58
C PRO A 188 -5.13 4.19 24.15
N SER A 189 -4.43 4.82 25.09
CA SER A 189 -4.89 6.08 25.68
C SER A 189 -4.70 7.30 24.77
N TYR A 190 -3.83 7.18 23.75
CA TYR A 190 -3.55 8.25 22.78
C TYR A 190 -3.22 7.74 21.36
N VAL A 191 -3.12 6.42 21.14
CA VAL A 191 -2.96 5.82 19.81
C VAL A 191 -4.22 5.02 19.48
N PRO A 192 -5.21 5.60 18.79
CA PRO A 192 -6.40 4.87 18.33
C PRO A 192 -6.04 3.84 17.24
N PRO A 193 -6.81 2.75 17.09
CA PRO A 193 -6.70 1.87 15.92
C PRO A 193 -6.92 2.64 14.61
N SER A 194 -6.28 2.20 13.53
CA SER A 194 -6.28 2.82 12.21
C SER A 194 -7.67 3.01 11.59
N LEU A 195 -8.66 2.22 12.04
CA LEU A 195 -10.05 2.27 11.56
C LEU A 195 -11.00 3.03 12.50
N MET A 196 -10.49 3.65 13.57
CA MET A 196 -11.30 4.35 14.56
C MET A 196 -11.48 5.83 14.17
N GLU A 197 -12.69 6.37 14.38
CA GLU A 197 -13.02 7.78 14.20
C GLU A 197 -12.50 8.68 15.33
N SER A 198 -11.22 8.55 15.69
CA SER A 198 -10.60 9.34 16.77
C SER A 198 -9.13 9.63 16.48
N MET A 199 -8.61 10.66 17.13
CA MET A 199 -7.21 11.12 17.01
C MET A 199 -6.48 10.95 18.35
N ASP A 200 -5.36 11.66 18.53
CA ASP A 200 -4.54 11.68 19.75
C ASP A 200 -5.28 12.24 20.98
N LYS A 201 -6.28 13.12 20.76
CA LYS A 201 -7.14 13.66 21.81
C LYS A 201 -8.41 12.82 21.96
N MET A 202 -8.42 11.97 22.97
CA MET A 202 -9.55 11.10 23.30
C MET A 202 -10.09 11.33 24.71
N ASN A 203 -11.42 11.33 24.83
CA ASN A 203 -12.13 11.23 26.10
C ASN A 203 -12.11 9.78 26.66
N PHE A 204 -12.67 9.56 27.84
CA PHE A 204 -12.64 8.25 28.50
C PHE A 204 -13.29 7.13 27.68
N LEU A 205 -14.41 7.41 27.02
CA LEU A 205 -15.13 6.42 26.21
C LEU A 205 -14.35 6.07 24.94
N GLU A 206 -13.75 7.07 24.29
CA GLU A 206 -12.88 6.87 23.13
C GLU A 206 -11.64 6.04 23.50
N ARG A 207 -11.00 6.32 24.64
CA ARG A 207 -9.88 5.51 25.15
C ARG A 207 -10.30 4.07 25.44
N THR A 208 -11.48 3.89 26.01
CA THR A 208 -12.05 2.55 26.27
C THR A 208 -12.29 1.80 24.96
N LYS A 209 -12.88 2.48 23.96
CA LYS A 209 -13.09 1.93 22.62
C LYS A 209 -11.76 1.59 21.94
N SER A 210 -10.75 2.45 22.05
CA SER A 210 -9.41 2.19 21.53
C SER A 210 -8.77 0.96 22.16
N PHE A 211 -8.86 0.82 23.49
CA PHE A 211 -8.34 -0.35 24.22
C PHE A 211 -9.00 -1.66 23.75
N VAL A 212 -10.34 -1.65 23.62
CA VAL A 212 -11.09 -2.80 23.09
C VAL A 212 -10.67 -3.09 21.65
N GLY A 213 -10.53 -2.07 20.81
CA GLY A 213 -10.10 -2.21 19.41
C GLY A 213 -8.74 -2.89 19.30
N HIS A 214 -7.73 -2.40 20.03
CA HIS A 214 -6.38 -2.98 20.04
C HIS A 214 -6.32 -4.38 20.64
N SER A 215 -7.28 -4.75 21.49
CA SER A 215 -7.36 -6.10 22.06
C SER A 215 -8.00 -7.12 21.10
N VAL A 216 -8.95 -6.68 20.25
CA VAL A 216 -9.78 -7.59 19.44
C VAL A 216 -9.34 -7.64 17.98
N LEU A 217 -8.96 -6.50 17.38
CA LEU A 217 -8.63 -6.41 15.96
C LEU A 217 -7.46 -7.30 15.52
N PRO A 218 -6.35 -7.46 16.29
CA PRO A 218 -5.28 -8.36 15.89
C PRO A 218 -5.74 -9.82 15.76
N ALA A 219 -6.58 -10.30 16.67
CA ALA A 219 -7.12 -11.65 16.63
C ALA A 219 -8.09 -11.85 15.45
N ILE A 220 -8.95 -10.86 15.17
CA ILE A 220 -9.83 -10.88 13.99
C ILE A 220 -8.99 -10.95 12.72
N TRP A 221 -7.98 -10.07 12.60
CA TRP A 221 -7.11 -10.04 11.44
C TRP A 221 -6.36 -11.37 11.25
N LYS A 222 -5.78 -11.94 12.32
CA LYS A 222 -5.08 -13.23 12.24
C LYS A 222 -6.01 -14.32 11.71
N LYS A 223 -7.21 -14.44 12.30
CA LYS A 223 -8.18 -15.48 11.92
C LYS A 223 -8.71 -15.32 10.49
N THR A 224 -8.94 -14.08 10.05
CA THR A 224 -9.53 -13.81 8.73
C THR A 224 -8.51 -13.91 7.59
N PHE A 225 -7.25 -13.59 7.85
CA PHE A 225 -6.21 -13.52 6.82
C PHE A 225 -5.12 -14.56 7.06
N ALA A 226 -4.28 -14.35 8.08
CA ALA A 226 -3.05 -15.11 8.26
C ALA A 226 -3.25 -16.62 8.52
N ASP A 227 -4.27 -17.00 9.29
CA ASP A 227 -4.57 -18.41 9.58
C ASP A 227 -5.00 -19.17 8.33
N ARG A 228 -5.81 -18.52 7.49
CA ARG A 228 -6.31 -19.12 6.25
C ARG A 228 -5.19 -19.33 5.24
N GLU A 229 -4.32 -18.35 5.08
CA GLU A 229 -3.16 -18.46 4.19
C GLU A 229 -2.12 -19.44 4.75
N THR A 230 -1.91 -19.48 6.07
CA THR A 230 -1.07 -20.51 6.71
C THR A 230 -1.57 -21.91 6.36
N GLU A 231 -2.88 -22.12 6.43
CA GLU A 231 -3.49 -23.41 6.10
C GLU A 231 -3.31 -23.78 4.63
N VAL A 232 -3.37 -22.81 3.71
CA VAL A 232 -3.04 -23.03 2.29
C VAL A 232 -1.62 -23.60 2.14
N PHE A 233 -0.62 -23.00 2.79
CA PHE A 233 0.75 -23.54 2.74
C PHE A 233 0.85 -24.91 3.39
N ARG A 234 0.12 -25.17 4.47
CA ARG A 234 0.14 -26.50 5.11
C ARG A 234 -0.46 -27.60 4.23
N GLN A 235 -1.51 -27.28 3.50
CA GLN A 235 -2.19 -28.23 2.62
C GLN A 235 -1.41 -28.48 1.33
N GLU A 236 -0.88 -27.42 0.71
CA GLU A 236 -0.32 -27.48 -0.64
C GLU A 236 1.21 -27.71 -0.65
N ILE A 237 1.92 -27.38 0.44
CA ILE A 237 3.39 -27.39 0.50
C ILE A 237 3.94 -28.37 1.54
N ASP A 238 3.66 -28.15 2.82
CA ASP A 238 4.18 -28.97 3.92
C ASP A 238 3.22 -28.90 5.12
N PRO A 239 2.66 -30.03 5.61
CA PRO A 239 1.80 -30.03 6.80
C PRO A 239 2.43 -29.37 8.04
N ASN A 240 3.76 -29.29 8.11
CA ASN A 240 4.51 -28.64 9.20
C ASN A 240 4.93 -27.19 8.89
N PHE A 241 4.40 -26.57 7.83
CA PHE A 241 4.71 -25.19 7.47
C PHE A 241 4.43 -24.27 8.68
N PRO A 242 5.38 -23.38 9.04
CA PRO A 242 5.23 -22.53 10.21
C PRO A 242 4.03 -21.60 10.06
N ASP A 243 3.48 -21.15 11.19
CA ASP A 243 2.48 -20.10 11.16
C ASP A 243 3.08 -18.83 10.52
N ILE A 244 2.40 -18.28 9.50
CA ILE A 244 2.89 -17.10 8.77
C ILE A 244 3.10 -15.93 9.73
N VAL A 245 2.29 -15.81 10.78
CA VAL A 245 2.46 -14.77 11.80
C VAL A 245 3.76 -14.94 12.58
N ASP A 246 4.18 -16.17 12.84
CA ASP A 246 5.45 -16.42 13.53
C ASP A 246 6.64 -16.04 12.64
N VAL A 247 6.55 -16.30 11.33
CA VAL A 247 7.51 -15.77 10.36
C VAL A 247 7.48 -14.23 10.34
N ALA A 248 6.28 -13.64 10.31
CA ALA A 248 6.08 -12.20 10.27
C ALA A 248 6.70 -11.45 11.48
N LYS A 249 6.65 -12.04 12.68
CA LYS A 249 7.26 -11.47 13.90
C LYS A 249 8.78 -11.28 13.77
N THR A 250 9.43 -12.11 12.95
CA THR A 250 10.88 -12.04 12.72
C THR A 250 11.29 -10.99 11.67
N CYS A 251 10.34 -10.21 11.16
CA CYS A 251 10.61 -9.14 10.20
C CYS A 251 11.73 -8.20 10.70
N PRO A 252 12.85 -8.10 9.95
CA PRO A 252 14.01 -7.32 10.37
C PRO A 252 13.81 -5.82 10.15
N LEU A 253 12.97 -5.41 9.20
CA LEU A 253 12.75 -4.01 8.85
C LEU A 253 11.35 -3.77 8.28
N VAL A 254 10.72 -2.70 8.70
CA VAL A 254 9.43 -2.22 8.20
C VAL A 254 9.63 -0.85 7.59
N MET A 255 9.24 -0.69 6.33
CA MET A 255 9.22 0.62 5.67
C MET A 255 7.80 1.14 5.57
N VAL A 256 7.61 2.40 5.94
CA VAL A 256 6.31 3.05 6.07
C VAL A 256 6.27 4.23 5.12
N ASN A 257 5.30 4.25 4.20
CA ASN A 257 5.10 5.36 3.27
C ASN A 257 4.40 6.54 3.95
N SER A 258 5.04 7.07 4.98
CA SER A 258 4.59 8.26 5.70
C SER A 258 5.78 9.11 6.13
N ASN A 259 5.49 10.31 6.63
CA ASN A 259 6.47 11.18 7.24
C ASN A 259 6.13 11.30 8.73
N GLU A 260 7.14 11.23 9.59
CA GLU A 260 6.98 11.30 11.05
C GLU A 260 6.21 12.54 11.53
N LEU A 261 6.30 13.65 10.79
CA LEU A 261 5.60 14.90 11.12
C LEU A 261 4.09 14.84 10.88
N TYR A 262 3.61 13.89 10.08
CA TYR A 262 2.18 13.70 9.76
C TYR A 262 1.54 12.53 10.51
N GLU A 263 2.33 11.70 11.19
CA GLU A 263 1.85 10.55 11.94
C GLU A 263 1.39 10.94 13.35
N LEU A 264 0.47 10.15 13.91
CA LEU A 264 0.12 10.26 15.32
C LEU A 264 1.35 9.97 16.17
N THR A 265 1.52 10.76 17.24
CA THR A 265 2.64 10.56 18.17
C THR A 265 2.51 9.19 18.82
N ARG A 266 3.49 8.33 18.61
CA ARG A 266 3.55 7.00 19.22
C ARG A 266 4.98 6.51 19.40
N PRO A 267 5.23 5.56 20.32
CA PRO A 267 6.49 4.84 20.35
C PRO A 267 6.74 4.12 19.02
N THR A 268 8.00 4.03 18.61
CA THR A 268 8.41 3.28 17.43
C THR A 268 9.71 2.52 17.72
N LEU A 269 10.05 1.59 16.84
CA LEU A 269 11.31 0.83 16.91
C LEU A 269 12.27 1.36 15.84
N ALA A 270 13.58 1.22 16.07
CA ALA A 270 14.60 1.59 15.08
C ALA A 270 14.46 0.84 13.75
N LYS A 271 13.80 -0.33 13.76
CA LYS A 271 13.48 -1.11 12.56
C LYS A 271 12.26 -0.62 11.78
N VAL A 272 11.60 0.47 12.20
CA VAL A 272 10.51 1.10 11.46
C VAL A 272 11.04 2.39 10.83
N VAL A 273 11.14 2.41 9.51
CA VAL A 273 11.72 3.52 8.75
C VAL A 273 10.66 4.19 7.89
N ASN A 274 10.55 5.50 8.02
CA ASN A 274 9.64 6.32 7.23
C ASN A 274 10.27 6.65 5.87
N ILE A 275 9.58 6.30 4.80
CA ILE A 275 9.98 6.52 3.39
C ILE A 275 8.92 7.33 2.62
N GLY A 276 8.10 8.10 3.33
CA GLY A 276 7.04 8.93 2.73
C GLY A 276 7.56 9.89 1.67
N GLY A 277 6.83 9.98 0.56
CA GLY A 277 7.22 10.82 -0.57
C GLY A 277 8.23 10.17 -1.53
N ILE A 278 8.54 8.88 -1.35
CA ILE A 278 9.41 8.14 -2.27
C ILE A 278 8.97 8.32 -3.73
N GLY A 279 9.94 8.58 -4.60
CA GLY A 279 9.70 8.78 -6.03
C GLY A 279 9.02 10.10 -6.41
N ILE A 280 8.74 11.01 -5.47
CA ILE A 280 8.23 12.36 -5.78
C ILE A 280 9.41 13.32 -5.77
N GLN A 281 9.75 13.88 -6.93
CA GLN A 281 10.81 14.90 -7.04
C GLN A 281 10.29 16.14 -7.74
N VAL A 282 10.70 17.31 -7.24
CA VAL A 282 10.30 18.62 -7.82
C VAL A 282 10.71 18.72 -9.29
N LYS A 283 11.84 18.11 -9.67
CA LYS A 283 12.33 18.09 -11.06
C LYS A 283 11.41 17.34 -12.03
N ASP A 284 10.54 16.46 -11.53
CA ASP A 284 9.63 15.66 -12.34
C ASP A 284 8.27 16.37 -12.57
N VAL A 285 8.09 17.56 -11.98
CA VAL A 285 6.88 18.38 -12.14
C VAL A 285 6.78 18.87 -13.58
N LYS A 286 5.62 18.60 -14.19
CA LYS A 286 5.29 19.07 -15.55
C LYS A 286 4.48 20.36 -15.47
N PRO A 287 4.63 21.27 -16.46
CA PRO A 287 3.77 22.45 -16.52
C PRO A 287 2.30 22.03 -16.66
N LEU A 288 1.40 22.87 -16.13
CA LEU A 288 -0.03 22.69 -16.33
C LEU A 288 -0.37 22.82 -17.82
N ASN A 289 -1.42 22.11 -18.25
CA ASN A 289 -1.98 22.37 -19.57
C ASN A 289 -2.60 23.79 -19.60
N LYS A 290 -2.87 24.31 -20.80
CA LYS A 290 -3.37 25.67 -20.97
C LYS A 290 -4.64 25.96 -20.16
N GLU A 291 -5.54 24.99 -20.09
CA GLU A 291 -6.81 25.09 -19.36
C GLU A 291 -6.59 25.27 -17.85
N PHE A 292 -5.85 24.36 -17.20
CA PHE A 292 -5.58 24.45 -15.76
C PHE A 292 -4.65 25.63 -15.43
N GLN A 293 -3.77 26.01 -16.34
CA GLN A 293 -2.94 27.22 -16.18
C GLN A 293 -3.82 28.47 -16.09
N GLN A 294 -4.82 28.62 -16.98
CA GLN A 294 -5.77 29.74 -16.93
C GLN A 294 -6.59 29.77 -15.64
N ILE A 295 -7.00 28.59 -15.15
CA ILE A 295 -7.73 28.50 -13.86
C ILE A 295 -6.82 28.91 -12.70
N ALA A 296 -5.57 28.46 -12.69
CA ALA A 296 -4.60 28.82 -11.64
C ALA A 296 -4.27 30.33 -11.64
N ASP A 297 -4.10 30.93 -12.82
CA ASP A 297 -3.72 32.34 -12.98
C ASP A 297 -4.86 33.33 -12.69
N SER A 298 -6.11 32.87 -12.63
CA SER A 298 -7.31 33.71 -12.44
C SER A 298 -7.80 33.80 -11.00
N CYS A 299 -7.06 33.26 -10.02
CA CYS A 299 -7.44 33.25 -8.60
C CYS A 299 -6.29 33.60 -7.67
N ASP A 300 -6.64 34.01 -6.44
CA ASP A 300 -5.66 34.24 -5.37
C ASP A 300 -5.12 32.91 -4.79
N GLY A 301 -5.85 31.80 -5.02
CA GLY A 301 -5.44 30.48 -4.59
C GLY A 301 -6.29 29.38 -5.22
N LEU A 302 -5.63 28.24 -5.48
CA LEU A 302 -6.23 27.09 -6.13
C LEU A 302 -6.41 25.94 -5.14
N VAL A 303 -7.61 25.36 -5.07
CA VAL A 303 -7.93 24.19 -4.24
C VAL A 303 -8.25 23.02 -5.16
N ILE A 304 -7.49 21.93 -5.05
CA ILE A 304 -7.78 20.67 -5.76
C ILE A 304 -8.57 19.78 -4.81
N PHE A 305 -9.75 19.35 -5.23
CA PHE A 305 -10.62 18.48 -4.46
C PHE A 305 -10.83 17.15 -5.19
N SER A 306 -10.53 16.05 -4.51
CA SER A 306 -10.61 14.70 -5.08
C SER A 306 -10.81 13.66 -3.98
N PHE A 307 -11.68 12.68 -4.20
CA PHE A 307 -11.84 11.51 -3.34
C PHE A 307 -10.93 10.33 -3.74
N GLY A 308 -9.99 10.55 -4.67
CA GLY A 308 -9.10 9.52 -5.19
C GLY A 308 -9.75 8.64 -6.26
N SER A 309 -9.15 7.49 -6.55
CA SER A 309 -9.58 6.61 -7.65
C SER A 309 -10.62 5.56 -7.26
N VAL A 310 -10.79 5.30 -5.96
CA VAL A 310 -11.63 4.20 -5.45
C VAL A 310 -13.03 4.68 -5.06
N THR A 311 -13.13 5.93 -4.63
CA THR A 311 -14.39 6.54 -4.17
C THR A 311 -14.97 7.41 -5.30
N PRO A 312 -15.96 6.92 -6.07
CA PRO A 312 -16.53 7.68 -7.17
C PRO A 312 -17.30 8.88 -6.63
N SER A 313 -16.76 10.09 -6.84
CA SER A 313 -17.34 11.32 -6.30
C SER A 313 -18.77 11.56 -6.82
N HIS A 314 -19.08 11.06 -8.02
CA HIS A 314 -20.43 11.13 -8.60
C HIS A 314 -21.49 10.29 -7.88
N ARG A 315 -21.11 9.33 -7.03
CA ARG A 315 -22.07 8.57 -6.20
C ARG A 315 -22.31 9.17 -4.82
N MET A 316 -21.63 10.26 -4.50
CA MET A 316 -21.87 10.99 -3.27
C MET A 316 -23.34 11.45 -3.20
N PRO A 317 -24.00 11.42 -2.03
CA PRO A 317 -25.35 11.95 -1.90
C PRO A 317 -25.45 13.39 -2.41
N ILE A 318 -26.54 13.73 -3.10
CA ILE A 318 -26.70 15.05 -3.73
C ILE A 318 -26.64 16.19 -2.71
N GLU A 319 -27.14 15.96 -1.49
CA GLU A 319 -27.09 16.96 -0.42
C GLU A 319 -25.64 17.25 0.01
N TRP A 320 -24.76 16.25 0.00
CA TRP A 320 -23.34 16.47 0.32
C TRP A 320 -22.64 17.22 -0.82
N LYS A 321 -22.95 16.86 -2.08
CA LYS A 321 -22.44 17.61 -3.25
C LYS A 321 -22.83 19.09 -3.18
N LYS A 322 -24.11 19.37 -2.91
CA LYS A 322 -24.61 20.75 -2.76
C LYS A 322 -23.93 21.47 -1.61
N ALA A 323 -23.75 20.82 -0.46
CA ALA A 323 -23.05 21.40 0.68
C ALA A 323 -21.60 21.78 0.35
N PHE A 324 -20.87 20.94 -0.40
CA PHE A 324 -19.52 21.29 -0.87
C PHE A 324 -19.54 22.48 -1.84
N LEU A 325 -20.43 22.47 -2.85
CA LEU A 325 -20.56 23.58 -3.80
C LEU A 325 -20.94 24.89 -3.11
N GLU A 326 -21.83 24.85 -2.12
CA GLU A 326 -22.18 26.01 -1.30
C GLU A 326 -21.00 26.49 -0.45
N ALA A 327 -20.21 25.57 0.13
CA ALA A 327 -19.02 25.95 0.85
C ALA A 327 -17.99 26.64 -0.07
N PHE A 328 -17.78 26.11 -1.28
CA PHE A 328 -16.85 26.65 -2.26
C PHE A 328 -17.26 28.05 -2.74
N SER A 329 -18.56 28.29 -2.95
CA SER A 329 -19.07 29.59 -3.41
C SER A 329 -18.86 30.72 -2.41
N ARG A 330 -18.68 30.41 -1.12
CA ARG A 330 -18.36 31.39 -0.07
C ARG A 330 -16.93 31.91 -0.13
N PHE A 331 -16.07 31.33 -0.97
CA PHE A 331 -14.68 31.77 -1.16
C PHE A 331 -14.43 32.24 -2.61
N PRO A 332 -15.01 33.37 -3.04
CA PRO A 332 -14.99 33.80 -4.45
C PRO A 332 -13.58 34.18 -4.96
N LYS A 333 -12.60 34.32 -4.07
CA LYS A 333 -11.19 34.57 -4.42
C LYS A 333 -10.40 33.30 -4.73
N LEU A 334 -10.94 32.13 -4.38
CA LEU A 334 -10.33 30.83 -4.61
C LEU A 334 -11.03 30.12 -5.76
N ASN A 335 -10.25 29.47 -6.63
CA ASN A 335 -10.76 28.53 -7.60
C ASN A 335 -10.69 27.10 -7.04
N PHE A 336 -11.72 26.30 -7.27
CA PHE A 336 -11.82 24.91 -6.86
C PHE A 336 -11.86 24.01 -8.09
N VAL A 337 -10.92 23.07 -8.21
CA VAL A 337 -10.90 22.05 -9.26
C VAL A 337 -11.31 20.72 -8.64
N LEU A 338 -12.50 20.26 -8.99
CA LEU A 338 -13.14 19.07 -8.44
C LEU A 338 -13.06 17.92 -9.44
N ARG A 339 -12.26 16.89 -9.15
CA ARG A 339 -12.30 15.67 -9.95
C ARG A 339 -13.68 15.01 -9.85
N TYR A 340 -14.45 15.03 -10.94
CA TYR A 340 -15.82 14.52 -10.95
C TYR A 340 -16.17 13.78 -12.24
N GLU A 341 -16.54 12.50 -12.15
CA GLU A 341 -16.85 11.68 -13.34
C GLU A 341 -18.35 11.68 -13.73
N GLY A 342 -19.19 12.48 -13.06
CA GLY A 342 -20.63 12.56 -13.30
C GLY A 342 -21.06 13.78 -14.13
N THR A 343 -22.32 13.83 -14.54
CA THR A 343 -22.90 14.95 -15.31
C THR A 343 -23.92 15.76 -14.53
N ASP A 344 -24.30 15.31 -13.33
CA ASP A 344 -25.38 15.85 -12.49
C ASP A 344 -25.04 17.16 -11.77
N LEU A 345 -23.80 17.66 -11.91
CA LEU A 345 -23.38 18.94 -11.33
C LEU A 345 -23.28 20.09 -12.33
N LYS A 346 -23.37 19.83 -13.65
CA LYS A 346 -23.08 20.85 -14.68
C LYS A 346 -23.90 22.12 -14.53
N ASP A 347 -25.17 22.00 -14.18
CA ASP A 347 -26.09 23.14 -14.03
C ASP A 347 -26.08 23.75 -12.62
N LEU A 348 -25.22 23.24 -11.72
CA LEU A 348 -25.14 23.63 -10.31
C LEU A 348 -23.79 24.24 -9.92
N LEU A 349 -22.83 24.32 -10.85
CA LEU A 349 -21.47 24.80 -10.55
C LEU A 349 -21.46 26.31 -10.24
N PRO A 350 -20.93 26.73 -9.08
CA PRO A 350 -20.58 28.11 -8.84
C PRO A 350 -19.49 28.59 -9.84
N PRO A 351 -19.39 29.91 -10.11
CA PRO A 351 -18.42 30.44 -11.08
C PRO A 351 -16.94 30.13 -10.77
N ASN A 352 -16.63 29.85 -9.50
CA ASN A 352 -15.29 29.53 -9.03
C ASN A 352 -15.03 28.02 -8.87
N VAL A 353 -15.90 27.16 -9.41
CA VAL A 353 -15.76 25.69 -9.36
C VAL A 353 -15.65 25.12 -10.77
N PHE A 354 -14.63 24.29 -10.99
CA PHE A 354 -14.28 23.64 -12.26
C PHE A 354 -14.23 22.12 -12.05
N LEU A 355 -14.56 21.33 -13.08
CA LEU A 355 -14.58 19.85 -13.02
C LEU A 355 -13.43 19.20 -13.77
#